data_AF-A0A536T3R5-F1
#
_entry.id   AF-A0A536T3R5-F1
#
_cell.length_a   1.000
_cell.length_b   1.000
_cell.length_c   1.000
_cell.angle_alpha   90.00
_cell.angle_beta   90.00
_cell.angle_gamma   90.00
#
_symmetry.space_group_name_H-M   'P 1'
#
loop_
_entity.id
_entity.type
_entity.pdbx_description
1 polymer ?
#
loop_
_entity_poly.entity_id
_entity_poly.type
_entity_poly.pdbx_seq_one_letter_code
_entity_poly.pdbx_strand_id
1 'polypeptide(L)'
;MKLSQYVTHGLASAIFFVGCGLSSVASAANDTPGNATQAPVDNAWVDSFIGAGLIQRYYLTGFFQGRSYCVEVQPNANQIDVPFFDSETFVFTDNTGATVLSLGDDWFREPYAGNFSKNCFIWTAATDTGRLINIQECCGRPAPTPGTNFFFRFRIVDTTLNGPWFFVDAASSYNGFVEIANTTVNSVNITVTIRNSAGATIGTPQSRLVAGYGNLALNARTDFGVTLTTGSGSVQVAHDGAPGAIIANVTSLSAQAGLSFDSPLTRRQNW
;
A
#
# COMPACT_ATOMS: atom_id res chain seq x y z
N MET A 1 1.97 63.05 -29.55
CA MET A 1 2.08 63.21 -31.02
C MET A 1 2.96 62.06 -31.52
N LYS A 2 2.40 61.16 -32.36
CA LYS A 2 3.02 60.08 -33.18
C LYS A 2 4.06 59.12 -32.52
N LEU A 3 3.74 57.85 -32.24
CA LEU A 3 3.75 56.63 -33.10
C LEU A 3 5.15 56.16 -33.60
N SER A 4 5.59 54.98 -33.14
CA SER A 4 6.16 53.87 -33.94
C SER A 4 6.59 52.72 -32.99
N GLN A 5 5.82 51.62 -32.91
CA GLN A 5 6.15 50.27 -33.45
C GLN A 5 7.55 49.74 -33.12
N TYR A 6 7.63 48.64 -32.36
CA TYR A 6 8.29 47.40 -32.78
C TYR A 6 7.72 46.20 -31.99
N VAL A 7 6.98 45.35 -32.69
CA VAL A 7 6.75 43.95 -32.33
C VAL A 7 7.86 43.17 -33.03
N THR A 8 8.69 42.45 -32.27
CA THR A 8 9.38 41.26 -32.77
C THR A 8 9.62 40.29 -31.61
N HIS A 9 8.89 39.18 -31.68
CA HIS A 9 9.10 37.86 -31.09
C HIS A 9 10.42 37.64 -30.35
N GLY A 10 10.35 37.52 -29.01
CA GLY A 10 11.37 36.86 -28.19
C GLY A 10 11.02 35.40 -28.01
N LEU A 11 11.64 34.54 -28.81
CA LEU A 11 11.56 33.08 -28.76
C LEU A 11 11.85 32.58 -27.33
N ALA A 12 10.96 31.72 -26.82
CA ALA A 12 11.28 30.86 -25.69
C ALA A 12 12.50 29.99 -26.07
N SER A 13 13.59 30.12 -25.33
CA SER A 13 14.78 29.32 -25.51
C SER A 13 14.48 27.85 -25.19
N ALA A 14 14.13 27.07 -26.22
CA ALA A 14 14.32 25.64 -26.21
C ALA A 14 15.83 25.39 -26.28
N ILE A 15 16.42 24.91 -25.17
CA ILE A 15 17.81 24.46 -25.16
C ILE A 15 17.86 23.16 -25.97
N PHE A 16 18.30 23.27 -27.22
CA PHE A 16 18.53 22.16 -28.14
C PHE A 16 20.00 21.73 -27.99
N PHE A 17 20.25 20.63 -27.28
CA PHE A 17 21.56 19.98 -27.27
C PHE A 17 21.64 19.03 -28.46
N VAL A 18 22.42 19.40 -29.48
CA VAL A 18 22.91 18.47 -30.51
C VAL A 18 24.40 18.66 -30.67
N GLY A 19 25.18 17.61 -30.38
CA GLY A 19 26.58 17.56 -30.77
C GLY A 19 27.47 16.62 -29.97
N CYS A 20 27.58 15.39 -30.47
CA CYS A 20 28.74 14.49 -30.40
C CYS A 20 29.25 14.01 -29.04
N GLY A 21 28.84 12.78 -28.72
CA GLY A 21 29.41 11.93 -27.68
C GLY A 21 28.26 11.15 -27.07
N LEU A 22 28.08 9.91 -27.47
CA LEU A 22 27.21 8.95 -26.78
C LEU A 22 27.81 8.64 -25.40
N SER A 23 27.91 9.63 -24.52
CA SER A 23 27.80 9.38 -23.10
C SER A 23 26.31 9.25 -22.86
N SER A 24 25.82 8.01 -22.83
CA SER A 24 24.59 7.70 -22.14
C SER A 24 24.63 8.47 -20.82
N VAL A 25 23.70 9.40 -20.63
CA VAL A 25 23.31 9.72 -19.27
C VAL A 25 22.86 8.37 -18.73
N ALA A 26 23.73 7.73 -17.95
CA ALA A 26 23.33 6.61 -17.13
C ALA A 26 22.14 7.17 -16.35
N SER A 27 20.91 6.80 -16.72
CA SER A 27 19.83 6.94 -15.76
C SER A 27 20.34 6.18 -14.55
N ALA A 28 20.41 6.83 -13.39
CA ALA A 28 20.98 6.22 -12.20
C ALA A 28 20.30 4.86 -12.04
N ALA A 29 21.03 3.79 -12.33
CA ALA A 29 20.45 2.47 -12.33
C ALA A 29 20.22 2.15 -10.86
N ASN A 30 18.98 2.09 -10.42
CA ASN A 30 18.62 1.64 -9.08
C ASN A 30 18.64 0.11 -9.04
N ASP A 31 19.76 -0.48 -9.40
CA ASP A 31 19.99 -1.92 -9.59
C ASP A 31 20.66 -2.59 -8.37
N THR A 32 20.96 -1.82 -7.33
CA THR A 32 21.46 -2.30 -6.03
C THR A 32 20.72 -1.61 -4.87
N PRO A 33 20.75 -2.16 -3.65
CA PRO A 33 20.22 -1.47 -2.47
C PRO A 33 20.85 -0.08 -2.26
N GLY A 34 22.14 0.06 -2.54
CA GLY A 34 22.91 1.29 -2.27
C GLY A 34 22.59 2.47 -3.20
N ASN A 35 21.95 2.22 -4.35
CA ASN A 35 21.54 3.24 -5.32
C ASN A 35 20.01 3.28 -5.54
N ALA A 36 19.25 2.75 -4.59
CA ALA A 36 17.80 2.70 -4.66
C ALA A 36 17.16 4.10 -4.76
N THR A 37 16.10 4.20 -5.57
CA THR A 37 15.39 5.46 -5.84
C THR A 37 14.20 5.63 -4.89
N GLN A 38 13.94 6.86 -4.43
CA GLN A 38 12.78 7.14 -3.57
C GLN A 38 11.45 6.90 -4.30
N ALA A 39 10.54 6.19 -3.64
CA ALA A 39 9.17 5.91 -4.08
C ALA A 39 8.22 6.05 -2.87
N PRO A 40 7.63 7.24 -2.67
CA PRO A 40 6.73 7.48 -1.53
C PRO A 40 5.44 6.65 -1.61
N VAL A 41 4.88 6.31 -0.44
CA VAL A 41 3.55 5.67 -0.33
C VAL A 41 2.45 6.62 -0.81
N ASP A 42 1.43 6.05 -1.47
CA ASP A 42 0.26 6.70 -2.07
C ASP A 42 0.60 7.79 -3.11
N ASN A 43 1.77 7.69 -3.73
CA ASN A 43 2.11 8.53 -4.87
C ASN A 43 1.48 8.00 -6.17
N ALA A 44 1.54 8.81 -7.24
CA ALA A 44 1.19 8.37 -8.59
C ALA A 44 2.03 7.16 -9.04
N TRP A 45 1.54 6.47 -10.08
CA TRP A 45 2.28 5.38 -10.71
C TRP A 45 3.66 5.84 -11.17
N VAL A 46 4.68 5.04 -10.88
CA VAL A 46 6.07 5.25 -11.30
C VAL A 46 6.35 4.30 -12.46
N ASP A 47 6.58 4.85 -13.65
CA ASP A 47 7.04 4.07 -14.81
C ASP A 47 8.54 3.76 -14.69
N SER A 48 8.90 2.52 -15.00
CA SER A 48 10.27 2.02 -14.92
C SER A 48 10.51 0.89 -15.93
N PHE A 49 11.76 0.44 -16.01
CA PHE A 49 12.12 -0.71 -16.83
C PHE A 49 13.33 -1.45 -16.26
N ILE A 50 13.34 -2.77 -16.42
CA ILE A 50 14.52 -3.62 -16.23
C ILE A 50 15.16 -3.78 -17.59
N GLY A 51 16.42 -3.37 -17.73
CA GLY A 51 17.14 -3.42 -18.99
C GLY A 51 17.70 -4.81 -19.27
N ALA A 52 17.98 -5.08 -20.55
CA ALA A 52 18.70 -6.29 -20.97
C ALA A 52 20.01 -6.49 -20.17
N GLY A 53 20.07 -7.53 -19.33
CA GLY A 53 21.22 -7.86 -18.49
C GLY A 53 21.10 -7.47 -17.02
N LEU A 54 20.00 -6.81 -16.64
CA LEU A 54 19.58 -6.64 -15.25
C LEU A 54 18.39 -7.56 -14.98
N ILE A 55 18.21 -7.96 -13.72
CA ILE A 55 17.04 -8.76 -13.31
C ILE A 55 16.10 -7.99 -12.39
N GLN A 56 16.51 -6.82 -11.88
CA GLN A 56 15.82 -6.19 -10.76
C GLN A 56 16.02 -4.68 -10.65
N ARG A 57 15.12 -4.04 -9.89
CA ARG A 57 15.14 -2.61 -9.53
C ARG A 57 14.79 -2.43 -8.05
N TYR A 58 15.45 -1.49 -7.40
CA TYR A 58 15.31 -1.19 -5.98
C TYR A 58 14.75 0.21 -5.72
N TYR A 59 13.87 0.29 -4.73
CA TYR A 59 13.22 1.53 -4.33
C TYR A 59 13.24 1.72 -2.82
N LEU A 60 13.33 2.99 -2.39
CA LEU A 60 13.29 3.38 -0.98
C LEU A 60 11.96 4.03 -0.64
N THR A 61 11.36 3.64 0.47
CA THR A 61 10.11 4.21 0.96
C THR A 61 10.06 4.26 2.49
N GLY A 62 9.00 4.84 3.06
CA GLY A 62 8.77 4.88 4.51
C GLY A 62 7.49 4.15 4.88
N PHE A 63 7.58 3.18 5.79
CA PHE A 63 6.43 2.49 6.38
C PHE A 63 6.32 2.83 7.86
N PHE A 64 5.09 2.92 8.35
CA PHE A 64 4.76 3.20 9.74
C PHE A 64 4.32 1.92 10.45
N GLN A 65 4.80 1.74 11.68
CA GLN A 65 4.43 0.59 12.49
C GLN A 65 2.91 0.46 12.66
N GLY A 66 2.41 -0.77 12.52
CA GLY A 66 1.00 -1.13 12.72
C GLY A 66 0.09 -0.76 11.55
N ARG A 67 0.66 -0.40 10.40
CA ARG A 67 -0.07 -0.15 9.16
C ARG A 67 0.11 -1.28 8.17
N SER A 68 -0.74 -1.33 7.17
CA SER A 68 -0.60 -2.22 6.03
C SER A 68 -0.43 -1.47 4.73
N TYR A 69 0.31 -2.10 3.82
CA TYR A 69 0.67 -1.55 2.53
C TYR A 69 0.50 -2.59 1.45
N CYS A 70 0.35 -2.14 0.21
CA CYS A 70 0.44 -3.01 -0.94
C CYS A 70 1.29 -2.39 -2.05
N VAL A 71 2.32 -3.11 -2.50
CA VAL A 71 3.05 -2.80 -3.73
C VAL A 71 2.24 -3.38 -4.88
N GLU A 72 1.76 -2.52 -5.77
CA GLU A 72 1.05 -2.92 -6.98
C GLU A 72 1.95 -2.66 -8.19
N VAL A 73 2.09 -3.66 -9.05
CA VAL A 73 2.90 -3.62 -10.27
C VAL A 73 2.03 -4.06 -11.44
N GLN A 74 2.20 -3.43 -12.58
CA GLN A 74 1.49 -3.76 -13.82
C GLN A 74 2.34 -3.34 -15.02
N PRO A 75 1.98 -3.74 -16.26
CA PRO A 75 2.60 -3.19 -17.44
C PRO A 75 2.52 -1.66 -17.46
N ASN A 76 3.57 -1.01 -17.97
CA ASN A 76 3.58 0.45 -18.08
C ASN A 76 2.45 0.95 -19.00
N ALA A 77 2.15 2.25 -18.95
CA ALA A 77 1.01 2.81 -19.68
C ALA A 77 1.08 2.63 -21.21
N ASN A 78 2.27 2.35 -21.76
CA ASN A 78 2.51 2.18 -23.19
C ASN A 78 2.51 0.72 -23.64
N GLN A 79 2.33 -0.24 -22.73
CA GLN A 79 2.39 -1.68 -22.98
C GLN A 79 1.25 -2.43 -22.28
N ILE A 80 0.01 -1.91 -22.38
CA ILE A 80 -1.15 -2.45 -21.65
C ILE A 80 -1.51 -3.89 -22.08
N ASP A 81 -1.12 -4.31 -23.29
CA ASP A 81 -1.47 -5.61 -23.88
C ASP A 81 -0.27 -6.56 -24.01
N VAL A 82 0.57 -6.68 -22.96
CA VAL A 82 1.58 -7.76 -22.91
C VAL A 82 0.90 -9.00 -22.33
N PRO A 83 0.62 -10.05 -23.14
CA PRO A 83 0.16 -11.30 -22.56
C PRO A 83 1.29 -11.84 -21.68
N PHE A 84 0.97 -12.21 -20.44
CA PHE A 84 1.89 -12.81 -19.46
C PHE A 84 2.87 -11.81 -18.80
N PHE A 85 2.34 -10.82 -18.09
CA PHE A 85 3.14 -9.94 -17.25
C PHE A 85 3.24 -10.52 -15.84
N ASP A 86 4.44 -10.96 -15.47
CA ASP A 86 4.74 -11.45 -14.13
C ASP A 86 5.92 -10.70 -13.52
N SER A 87 5.70 -10.14 -12.34
CA SER A 87 6.76 -9.52 -11.56
C SER A 87 6.78 -10.13 -10.18
N GLU A 88 7.98 -10.42 -9.69
CA GLU A 88 8.16 -10.73 -8.29
C GLU A 88 8.51 -9.44 -7.54
N THR A 89 7.94 -9.29 -6.35
CA THR A 89 8.23 -8.14 -5.51
C THR A 89 8.67 -8.58 -4.13
N PHE A 90 9.71 -7.95 -3.62
CA PHE A 90 10.27 -8.21 -2.30
C PHE A 90 10.21 -6.94 -1.48
N VAL A 91 9.77 -7.09 -0.24
CA VAL A 91 9.80 -6.05 0.77
C VAL A 91 10.79 -6.49 1.83
N PHE A 92 11.76 -5.65 2.15
CA PHE A 92 12.80 -5.98 3.11
C PHE A 92 12.52 -5.38 4.48
N THR A 93 13.02 -6.03 5.53
CA THR A 93 12.89 -5.53 6.91
C THR A 93 13.70 -4.26 7.16
N ASP A 94 14.69 -3.98 6.31
CA ASP A 94 15.58 -2.83 6.39
C ASP A 94 15.98 -2.31 4.99
N ASN A 95 16.99 -1.44 4.91
CA ASN A 95 17.52 -0.87 3.67
C ASN A 95 18.75 -1.61 3.12
N THR A 96 19.15 -2.73 3.72
CA THR A 96 20.36 -3.48 3.33
C THR A 96 20.08 -4.48 2.21
N GLY A 97 18.82 -4.94 2.11
CA GLY A 97 18.43 -6.01 1.18
C GLY A 97 18.73 -7.42 1.72
N ALA A 98 19.11 -7.58 2.99
CA ALA A 98 19.54 -8.86 3.54
C ALA A 98 18.39 -9.78 3.98
N THR A 99 17.30 -9.22 4.52
CA THR A 99 16.18 -10.00 5.08
C THR A 99 14.86 -9.60 4.43
N VAL A 100 14.20 -10.57 3.80
CA VAL A 100 12.89 -10.41 3.17
C VAL A 100 11.79 -10.51 4.21
N LEU A 101 10.95 -9.48 4.30
CA LEU A 101 9.72 -9.47 5.10
C LEU A 101 8.57 -10.14 4.34
N SER A 102 8.39 -9.76 3.08
CA SER A 102 7.27 -10.23 2.24
C SER A 102 7.72 -10.43 0.80
N LEU A 103 7.24 -11.52 0.20
CA LEU A 103 7.44 -11.87 -1.20
C LEU A 103 6.07 -12.01 -1.85
N GLY A 104 5.88 -11.32 -2.98
CA GLY A 104 4.70 -11.48 -3.83
C GLY A 104 5.10 -11.97 -5.20
N ASP A 105 4.62 -13.17 -5.51
CA ASP A 105 4.59 -13.84 -6.80
C ASP A 105 3.16 -14.37 -6.95
N ASP A 106 2.33 -13.66 -7.71
CA ASP A 106 0.87 -13.69 -7.55
C ASP A 106 0.12 -13.94 -8.85
N TRP A 107 0.75 -14.66 -9.78
CA TRP A 107 0.20 -15.09 -11.08
C TRP A 107 -1.23 -15.70 -11.02
N PHE A 108 -1.77 -16.06 -9.85
CA PHE A 108 -3.13 -16.56 -9.65
C PHE A 108 -3.96 -15.87 -8.55
N ARG A 109 -3.54 -14.73 -7.99
CA ARG A 109 -4.29 -14.07 -6.90
C ARG A 109 -5.16 -12.93 -7.42
N GLU A 110 -6.32 -12.76 -6.77
CA GLU A 110 -7.19 -11.62 -6.99
C GLU A 110 -6.48 -10.29 -6.68
N PRO A 111 -6.81 -9.20 -7.38
CA PRO A 111 -7.97 -9.06 -8.27
C PRO A 111 -7.74 -9.27 -9.79
N TYR A 112 -6.56 -9.68 -10.27
CA TYR A 112 -6.39 -9.95 -11.71
C TYR A 112 -5.16 -10.84 -12.00
N ALA A 113 -5.38 -12.14 -12.12
CA ALA A 113 -4.35 -13.12 -12.44
C ALA A 113 -3.75 -12.87 -13.84
N GLY A 114 -2.44 -12.62 -13.93
CA GLY A 114 -1.63 -12.65 -15.16
C GLY A 114 -1.18 -11.32 -15.77
N ASN A 115 -1.72 -10.18 -15.30
CA ASN A 115 -1.33 -8.84 -15.78
C ASN A 115 -1.01 -7.83 -14.67
N PHE A 116 -1.15 -8.25 -13.41
CA PHE A 116 -0.97 -7.39 -12.25
C PHE A 116 -0.31 -8.21 -11.17
N SER A 117 0.72 -7.63 -10.54
CA SER A 117 1.32 -8.21 -9.35
C SER A 117 1.10 -7.34 -8.11
N LYS A 118 0.80 -7.99 -7.00
CA LYS A 118 0.51 -7.38 -5.71
C LYS A 118 1.25 -8.09 -4.60
N ASN A 119 1.98 -7.32 -3.80
CA ASN A 119 2.54 -7.77 -2.55
C ASN A 119 2.05 -6.86 -1.44
N CYS A 120 1.09 -7.37 -0.68
CA CYS A 120 0.51 -6.66 0.43
C CYS A 120 0.92 -7.30 1.75
N PHE A 121 1.15 -6.47 2.77
CA PHE A 121 1.76 -6.89 4.02
C PHE A 121 1.39 -5.94 5.16
N ILE A 122 1.51 -6.43 6.39
CA ILE A 122 1.40 -5.62 7.61
C ILE A 122 2.81 -5.25 8.08
N TRP A 123 3.07 -3.96 8.24
CA TRP A 123 4.34 -3.46 8.75
C TRP A 123 4.35 -3.47 10.28
N THR A 124 5.15 -4.36 10.88
CA THR A 124 5.18 -4.56 12.34
C THR A 124 6.43 -3.99 13.01
N ALA A 125 7.47 -3.65 12.25
CA ALA A 125 8.72 -3.16 12.81
C ALA A 125 8.57 -1.76 13.40
N ALA A 126 9.18 -1.55 14.57
CA ALA A 126 9.04 -0.34 15.39
C ALA A 126 9.86 0.86 14.92
N THR A 127 10.58 0.75 13.81
CA THR A 127 11.37 1.87 13.26
C THR A 127 10.71 2.38 11.98
N ASP A 128 10.60 3.70 11.89
CA ASP A 128 10.15 4.42 10.69
C ASP A 128 11.38 4.89 9.90
N THR A 129 12.25 3.96 9.51
CA THR A 129 13.44 4.27 8.70
C THR A 129 13.21 3.90 7.23
N GLY A 130 14.09 4.33 6.33
CA GLY A 130 13.99 3.99 4.91
C GLY A 130 13.91 2.48 4.67
N ARG A 131 13.01 2.05 3.78
CA ARG A 131 12.67 0.65 3.51
C ARG A 131 12.90 0.33 2.07
N LEU A 132 13.48 -0.84 1.85
CA LEU A 132 13.77 -1.30 0.52
C LEU A 132 12.61 -2.12 -0.03
N ILE A 133 12.24 -1.83 -1.27
CA ILE A 133 11.43 -2.68 -2.12
C ILE A 133 12.30 -3.09 -3.30
N ASN A 134 12.18 -4.33 -3.73
CA ASN A 134 12.74 -4.82 -4.96
C ASN A 134 11.60 -5.29 -5.87
N ILE A 135 11.68 -4.91 -7.14
CA ILE A 135 10.82 -5.42 -8.20
C ILE A 135 11.74 -6.11 -9.19
N GLN A 136 11.50 -7.38 -9.40
CA GLN A 136 12.25 -8.19 -10.33
C GLN A 136 11.32 -8.87 -11.33
N GLU A 137 11.92 -9.27 -12.43
CA GLU A 137 11.25 -10.12 -13.38
C GLU A 137 11.13 -11.53 -12.78
N CYS A 138 9.93 -12.12 -12.81
CA CYS A 138 9.71 -13.48 -12.32
C CYS A 138 10.50 -14.48 -13.17
N CYS A 139 11.06 -15.50 -12.51
CA CYS A 139 11.90 -16.50 -13.16
C CYS A 139 11.08 -17.52 -13.97
N GLY A 140 10.58 -17.07 -15.11
CA GLY A 140 10.30 -17.91 -16.27
C GLY A 140 8.86 -17.96 -16.72
N ARG A 141 8.52 -17.12 -17.72
CA ARG A 141 8.00 -17.53 -19.05
C ARG A 141 7.12 -16.44 -19.69
N PRO A 142 7.46 -16.02 -20.92
CA PRO A 142 8.83 -15.81 -21.36
C PRO A 142 9.35 -14.59 -20.61
N ALA A 143 10.37 -14.81 -19.78
CA ALA A 143 11.35 -13.76 -19.57
C ALA A 143 11.62 -13.14 -20.94
N PRO A 144 11.48 -11.82 -21.14
CA PRO A 144 11.58 -11.27 -22.46
C PRO A 144 12.97 -11.74 -22.93
N THR A 145 13.04 -12.26 -24.16
CA THR A 145 14.21 -13.00 -24.69
C THR A 145 15.52 -12.32 -24.23
N PRO A 146 16.52 -13.05 -23.68
CA PRO A 146 17.75 -12.44 -23.18
C PRO A 146 18.23 -11.34 -24.14
N GLY A 147 18.19 -10.08 -23.69
CA GLY A 147 18.34 -8.93 -24.60
C GLY A 147 17.15 -7.98 -24.73
N THR A 148 16.06 -8.16 -24.00
CA THR A 148 14.86 -7.31 -24.08
C THR A 148 14.55 -6.64 -22.74
N ASN A 149 13.83 -5.52 -22.81
CA ASN A 149 13.52 -4.71 -21.64
C ASN A 149 12.16 -5.12 -21.05
N PHE A 150 12.10 -5.31 -19.74
CA PHE A 150 10.85 -5.48 -19.00
C PHE A 150 10.35 -4.12 -18.53
N PHE A 151 9.30 -3.58 -19.15
CA PHE A 151 8.75 -2.29 -18.74
C PHE A 151 7.55 -2.49 -17.82
N PHE A 152 7.54 -1.75 -16.72
CA PHE A 152 6.50 -1.84 -15.72
C PHE A 152 6.19 -0.46 -15.16
N ARG A 153 5.05 -0.37 -14.49
CA ARG A 153 4.78 0.71 -13.56
C ARG A 153 4.36 0.14 -12.23
N PHE A 154 4.74 0.82 -11.16
CA PHE A 154 4.36 0.41 -9.83
C PHE A 154 3.87 1.58 -8.99
N ARG A 155 3.15 1.26 -7.93
CA ARG A 155 2.84 2.19 -6.84
C ARG A 155 2.79 1.43 -5.52
N ILE A 156 2.87 2.18 -4.43
CA ILE A 156 2.74 1.64 -3.08
C ILE A 156 1.50 2.28 -2.48
N VAL A 157 0.57 1.48 -1.98
CA VAL A 157 -0.73 1.95 -1.47
C VAL A 157 -0.82 1.68 0.03
N ASP A 158 -1.18 2.67 0.85
CA ASP A 158 -1.59 2.42 2.24
C ASP A 158 -2.99 1.77 2.23
N THR A 159 -3.06 0.52 2.72
CA THR A 159 -4.31 -0.25 2.76
C THR A 159 -4.98 -0.21 4.13
N THR A 160 -4.36 0.47 5.11
CA THR A 160 -4.88 0.53 6.48
C THR A 160 -6.24 1.21 6.51
N LEU A 161 -7.24 0.54 7.06
CA LEU A 161 -8.56 1.11 7.29
C LEU A 161 -8.61 1.79 8.65
N ASN A 162 -9.23 2.97 8.72
CA ASN A 162 -9.39 3.75 9.94
C ASN A 162 -10.85 4.19 10.10
N GLY A 163 -11.38 3.97 11.30
CA GLY A 163 -12.69 4.42 11.74
C GLY A 163 -12.51 5.50 12.81
N PRO A 164 -13.02 6.72 12.61
CA PRO A 164 -12.74 7.84 13.51
C PRO A 164 -13.43 7.70 14.87
N TRP A 165 -14.37 6.76 15.00
CA TRP A 165 -15.25 6.71 16.15
C TRP A 165 -15.65 5.28 16.53
N PHE A 166 -15.52 4.97 17.82
CA PHE A 166 -16.24 3.92 18.54
C PHE A 166 -16.75 4.51 19.85
N PHE A 167 -17.73 3.87 20.48
CA PHE A 167 -18.23 4.28 21.78
C PHE A 167 -18.52 3.08 22.69
N VAL A 168 -18.17 3.22 23.96
CA VAL A 168 -18.52 2.29 25.04
C VAL A 168 -19.07 3.08 26.22
N ASP A 169 -20.12 2.57 26.86
CA ASP A 169 -20.68 3.15 28.08
C ASP A 169 -21.34 2.06 28.92
N ALA A 170 -20.82 1.82 30.13
CA ALA A 170 -21.33 0.79 31.03
C ALA A 170 -22.69 1.19 31.60
N ALA A 171 -22.95 2.47 31.84
CA ALA A 171 -24.20 2.93 32.47
C ALA A 171 -25.41 2.73 31.56
N SER A 172 -25.24 3.01 30.26
CA SER A 172 -26.26 2.82 29.24
C SER A 172 -26.04 1.54 28.42
N SER A 173 -25.19 0.62 28.88
CA SER A 173 -24.88 -0.66 28.22
C SER A 173 -24.45 -0.56 26.75
N TYR A 174 -23.75 0.50 26.35
CA TYR A 174 -23.11 0.58 25.04
C TYR A 174 -21.84 -0.27 24.98
N ASN A 175 -21.71 -0.99 23.88
CA ASN A 175 -20.51 -1.71 23.52
C ASN A 175 -20.17 -1.52 22.04
N GLY A 176 -18.87 -1.54 21.72
CA GLY A 176 -18.36 -1.45 20.36
C GLY A 176 -18.10 -2.83 19.76
N PHE A 177 -18.47 -3.01 18.50
CA PHE A 177 -18.19 -4.19 17.71
C PHE A 177 -17.47 -3.77 16.43
N VAL A 178 -16.28 -4.31 16.19
CA VAL A 178 -15.54 -4.14 14.94
C VAL A 178 -15.96 -5.25 13.99
N GLU A 179 -16.73 -4.91 12.96
CA GLU A 179 -17.26 -5.82 11.97
C GLU A 179 -16.37 -5.79 10.73
N ILE A 180 -15.96 -6.96 10.25
CA ILE A 180 -14.97 -7.08 9.18
C ILE A 180 -15.43 -8.17 8.22
N ALA A 181 -15.40 -7.88 6.92
CA ALA A 181 -15.64 -8.87 5.88
C ALA A 181 -14.49 -8.90 4.87
N ASN A 182 -14.16 -10.11 4.43
CA ASN A 182 -13.23 -10.35 3.34
C ASN A 182 -14.01 -10.52 2.04
N THR A 183 -13.68 -9.71 1.05
CA THR A 183 -14.35 -9.69 -0.27
C THR A 183 -13.66 -10.57 -1.30
N THR A 184 -12.58 -11.26 -0.92
CA THR A 184 -11.76 -12.09 -1.81
C THR A 184 -11.95 -13.58 -1.57
N VAL A 185 -11.53 -14.42 -2.53
CA VAL A 185 -11.52 -15.89 -2.40
C VAL A 185 -10.48 -16.41 -1.39
N ASN A 186 -9.41 -15.65 -1.19
CA ASN A 186 -8.27 -16.05 -0.35
C ASN A 186 -8.46 -15.54 1.07
N SER A 187 -7.93 -16.27 2.05
CA SER A 187 -7.91 -15.76 3.43
C SER A 187 -6.97 -14.56 3.57
N VAL A 188 -7.35 -13.59 4.39
CA VAL A 188 -6.58 -12.37 4.66
C VAL A 188 -6.27 -12.28 6.16
N ASN A 189 -5.00 -12.05 6.51
CA ASN A 189 -4.61 -11.74 7.88
C ASN A 189 -4.92 -10.27 8.17
N ILE A 190 -5.49 -10.04 9.35
CA ILE A 190 -5.79 -8.70 9.86
C ILE A 190 -5.17 -8.49 11.22
N THR A 191 -4.89 -7.23 11.56
CA THR A 191 -4.60 -6.77 12.92
C THR A 191 -5.47 -5.55 13.21
N VAL A 192 -6.27 -5.65 14.26
CA VAL A 192 -7.20 -4.60 14.71
C VAL A 192 -6.66 -3.96 15.97
N THR A 193 -6.61 -2.63 15.98
CA THR A 193 -6.17 -1.82 17.12
C THR A 193 -7.26 -0.82 17.48
N ILE A 194 -7.62 -0.74 18.77
CA ILE A 194 -8.52 0.29 19.30
C ILE A 194 -7.69 1.32 20.05
N ARG A 195 -7.94 2.61 19.81
CA ARG A 195 -7.26 3.73 20.46
C ARG A 195 -8.25 4.63 21.15
N ASN A 196 -7.95 5.11 22.35
CA ASN A 196 -8.79 6.12 23.01
C ASN A 196 -8.69 7.50 22.32
N SER A 197 -9.46 8.47 22.80
CA SER A 197 -9.44 9.86 22.31
C SER A 197 -8.08 10.56 22.41
N ALA A 198 -7.16 10.08 23.26
CA ALA A 198 -5.80 10.58 23.35
C ALA A 198 -4.82 9.87 22.38
N GLY A 199 -5.32 8.93 21.55
CA GLY A 199 -4.54 8.17 20.58
C GLY A 199 -3.79 6.96 21.16
N ALA A 200 -3.88 6.72 22.46
CA ALA A 200 -3.25 5.58 23.11
C ALA A 200 -4.03 4.29 22.81
N THR A 201 -3.32 3.20 22.49
CA THR A 201 -3.93 1.88 22.34
C THR A 201 -4.58 1.48 23.65
N ILE A 202 -5.83 1.02 23.57
CA ILE A 202 -6.58 0.50 24.71
C ILE A 202 -6.97 -0.95 24.44
N GLY A 203 -6.94 -1.76 25.50
CA GLY A 203 -7.06 -3.21 25.35
C GLY A 203 -5.88 -3.81 24.59
N THR A 204 -6.05 -5.07 24.20
CA THR A 204 -5.05 -5.86 23.47
C THR A 204 -5.41 -5.86 21.98
N PRO A 205 -4.51 -5.44 21.07
CA PRO A 205 -4.71 -5.59 19.63
C PRO A 205 -5.05 -7.03 19.24
N GLN A 206 -5.94 -7.20 18.29
CA GLN A 206 -6.43 -8.52 17.87
C GLN A 206 -5.91 -8.85 16.47
N SER A 207 -5.14 -9.92 16.36
CA SER A 207 -4.79 -10.51 15.06
C SER A 207 -5.72 -11.69 14.77
N ARG A 208 -6.25 -11.74 13.55
CA ARG A 208 -7.19 -12.77 13.09
C ARG A 208 -6.93 -13.11 11.63
N LEU A 209 -7.31 -14.32 11.23
CA LEU A 209 -7.43 -14.72 9.84
C LEU A 209 -8.90 -14.60 9.43
N VAL A 210 -9.21 -13.81 8.41
CA VAL A 210 -10.55 -13.74 7.81
C VAL A 210 -10.57 -14.67 6.62
N ALA A 211 -11.35 -15.75 6.69
CA ALA A 211 -11.50 -16.69 5.57
C ALA A 211 -12.00 -15.98 4.31
N GLY A 212 -11.73 -16.56 3.13
CA GLY A 212 -12.25 -16.05 1.86
C GLY A 212 -13.77 -15.96 1.88
N TYR A 213 -14.32 -14.82 1.44
CA TYR A 213 -15.74 -14.46 1.54
C TYR A 213 -16.33 -14.54 2.97
N GLY A 214 -15.48 -14.65 3.98
CA GLY A 214 -15.87 -14.74 5.38
C GLY A 214 -16.09 -13.37 6.01
N ASN A 215 -16.68 -13.39 7.20
CA ASN A 215 -16.79 -12.22 8.06
C ASN A 215 -16.46 -12.58 9.51
N LEU A 216 -16.21 -11.56 10.31
CA LEU A 216 -16.07 -11.67 11.75
C LEU A 216 -16.50 -10.37 12.44
N ALA A 217 -16.87 -10.48 13.71
CA ALA A 217 -17.14 -9.33 14.57
C ALA A 217 -16.31 -9.47 15.85
N LEU A 218 -15.58 -8.42 16.22
CA LEU A 218 -14.76 -8.38 17.44
C LEU A 218 -15.37 -7.40 18.44
N ASN A 219 -15.61 -7.87 19.65
CA ASN A 219 -16.24 -7.12 20.71
C ASN A 219 -15.18 -6.36 21.55
N ALA A 220 -15.36 -5.05 21.68
CA ALA A 220 -14.42 -4.16 22.39
C ALA A 220 -14.13 -4.62 23.83
N ARG A 221 -15.13 -5.14 24.56
CA ARG A 221 -14.94 -5.60 25.94
C ARG A 221 -14.37 -7.02 25.99
N THR A 222 -14.94 -7.98 25.27
CA THR A 222 -14.56 -9.40 25.44
C THR A 222 -13.33 -9.80 24.64
N ASP A 223 -13.19 -9.32 23.40
CA ASP A 223 -12.04 -9.66 22.56
C ASP A 223 -10.83 -8.78 22.89
N PHE A 224 -11.03 -7.47 23.02
CA PHE A 224 -9.93 -6.53 23.28
C PHE A 224 -9.67 -6.29 24.77
N GLY A 225 -10.62 -6.59 25.66
CA GLY A 225 -10.45 -6.28 27.09
C GLY A 225 -10.53 -4.78 27.40
N VAL A 226 -11.27 -3.98 26.62
CA VAL A 226 -11.44 -2.54 26.90
C VAL A 226 -12.17 -2.34 28.24
N THR A 227 -11.46 -1.75 29.20
CA THR A 227 -11.94 -1.52 30.56
C THR A 227 -12.57 -0.14 30.78
N LEU A 228 -12.59 0.72 29.75
CA LEU A 228 -13.24 2.03 29.83
C LEU A 228 -14.70 1.86 30.28
N THR A 229 -15.07 2.58 31.35
CA THR A 229 -16.45 2.62 31.82
C THR A 229 -17.31 3.38 30.83
N THR A 230 -16.88 4.58 30.45
CA THR A 230 -17.48 5.40 29.39
C THR A 230 -16.36 6.04 28.57
N GLY A 231 -16.47 6.01 27.25
CA GLY A 231 -15.47 6.64 26.40
C GLY A 231 -15.65 6.37 24.92
N SER A 232 -14.86 7.08 24.13
CA SER A 232 -14.79 6.95 22.69
C SER A 232 -13.35 7.00 22.20
N GLY A 233 -13.16 6.70 20.92
CA GLY A 233 -11.89 6.81 20.24
C GLY A 233 -11.98 6.26 18.83
N SER A 234 -10.89 5.70 18.31
CA SER A 234 -10.80 5.22 16.92
C SER A 234 -10.45 3.74 16.83
N VAL A 235 -10.70 3.17 15.66
CA VAL A 235 -10.34 1.80 15.31
C VAL A 235 -9.48 1.81 14.04
N GLN A 236 -8.44 0.99 14.05
CA GLN A 236 -7.53 0.80 12.92
C GLN A 236 -7.48 -0.68 12.56
N VAL A 237 -7.60 -1.00 11.27
CA VAL A 237 -7.45 -2.37 10.74
C VAL A 237 -6.34 -2.36 9.70
N ALA A 238 -5.23 -3.03 10.01
CA ALA A 238 -4.17 -3.35 9.06
C ALA A 238 -4.39 -4.76 8.51
N HIS A 239 -4.12 -5.00 7.22
CA HIS A 239 -4.33 -6.30 6.59
C HIS A 239 -3.32 -6.62 5.47
N ASP A 240 -3.10 -7.90 5.16
CA ASP A 240 -2.23 -8.34 4.05
C ASP A 240 -2.99 -8.66 2.75
N GLY A 241 -4.28 -8.32 2.68
CA GLY A 241 -5.07 -8.39 1.45
C GLY A 241 -4.83 -7.22 0.48
N ALA A 242 -5.17 -7.42 -0.79
CA ALA A 242 -5.17 -6.38 -1.82
C ALA A 242 -6.08 -5.18 -1.47
N PRO A 243 -5.86 -3.98 -2.05
CA PRO A 243 -6.78 -2.87 -1.86
C PRO A 243 -8.24 -3.27 -2.20
N GLY A 244 -9.14 -3.07 -1.24
CA GLY A 244 -10.55 -3.47 -1.34
C GLY A 244 -10.85 -4.90 -0.86
N ALA A 245 -9.84 -5.69 -0.48
CA ALA A 245 -10.03 -7.06 0.03
C ALA A 245 -10.74 -7.10 1.38
N ILE A 246 -10.57 -6.07 2.20
CA ILE A 246 -11.24 -5.94 3.49
C ILE A 246 -12.17 -4.73 3.44
N ILE A 247 -13.39 -4.95 3.92
CA ILE A 247 -14.31 -3.88 4.31
C ILE A 247 -14.58 -4.01 5.80
N ALA A 248 -14.73 -2.88 6.48
CA ALA A 248 -14.96 -2.89 7.92
C ALA A 248 -15.86 -1.73 8.37
N ASN A 249 -16.61 -1.98 9.44
CA ASN A 249 -17.45 -1.03 10.14
C ASN A 249 -17.21 -1.16 11.65
N VAL A 250 -17.47 -0.10 12.40
CA VAL A 250 -17.59 -0.19 13.86
C VAL A 250 -19.01 0.17 14.25
N THR A 251 -19.68 -0.77 14.91
CA THR A 251 -21.04 -0.60 15.42
C THR A 251 -20.99 -0.42 16.92
N SER A 252 -21.47 0.72 17.42
CA SER A 252 -21.70 0.92 18.86
C SER A 252 -23.17 0.69 19.15
N LEU A 253 -23.47 -0.35 19.93
CA LEU A 253 -24.83 -0.84 20.19
C LEU A 253 -25.14 -0.80 21.68
N SER A 254 -26.36 -0.37 22.03
CA SER A 254 -26.94 -0.59 23.35
C SER A 254 -28.34 -1.19 23.25
N ALA A 255 -28.51 -2.38 23.84
CA ALA A 255 -29.84 -3.00 23.99
C ALA A 255 -30.71 -2.25 25.01
N GLN A 256 -30.11 -1.61 26.01
CA GLN A 256 -30.83 -0.87 27.06
C GLN A 256 -31.37 0.46 26.53
N ALA A 257 -30.57 1.19 25.75
CA ALA A 257 -30.97 2.45 25.14
C ALA A 257 -31.79 2.24 23.85
N GLY A 258 -31.68 1.06 23.22
CA GLY A 258 -32.32 0.76 21.94
C GLY A 258 -31.72 1.54 20.76
N LEU A 259 -30.45 1.92 20.87
CA LEU A 259 -29.75 2.74 19.87
C LEU A 259 -28.51 2.03 19.34
N SER A 260 -28.22 2.28 18.07
CA SER A 260 -27.00 1.85 17.39
C SER A 260 -26.42 2.98 16.55
N PHE A 261 -25.10 2.99 16.45
CA PHE A 261 -24.36 3.97 15.66
C PHE A 261 -23.25 3.26 14.90
N ASP A 262 -23.15 3.54 13.60
CA ASP A 262 -22.18 2.94 12.70
C ASP A 262 -21.10 3.95 12.31
N SER A 263 -19.86 3.48 12.25
CA SER A 263 -18.70 4.23 11.78
C SER A 263 -17.95 3.40 10.74
N PRO A 264 -18.19 3.63 9.43
CA PRO A 264 -17.48 2.89 8.40
C PRO A 264 -15.99 3.23 8.45
N LEU A 265 -15.15 2.20 8.30
CA LEU A 265 -13.72 2.38 8.23
C LEU A 265 -13.34 2.69 6.79
N THR A 266 -12.48 3.68 6.62
CA THR A 266 -11.99 4.08 5.30
C THR A 266 -10.48 4.05 5.27
N ARG A 267 -9.92 3.78 4.08
CA ARG A 267 -8.49 4.00 3.87
C ARG A 267 -8.18 5.49 3.99
N ARG A 268 -7.01 5.83 4.51
CA ARG A 268 -6.53 7.20 4.44
C ARG A 268 -6.36 7.59 2.97
N GLN A 269 -6.93 8.71 2.55
CA GLN A 269 -6.60 9.33 1.27
C GLN A 269 -5.49 10.35 1.52
N ASN A 270 -4.37 10.22 0.80
CA ASN A 270 -3.45 11.33 0.67
C ASN A 270 -4.11 12.38 -0.22
N TRP A 271 -4.14 13.61 0.29
CA TRP A 271 -4.72 14.80 -0.33
C TRP A 271 -3.61 15.63 -0.96
#